data_AF-A0A183ISP5-F1
#
_entry.id   AF-A0A183ISP5-F1
#
_cell.length_a   1.000
_cell.length_b   1.000
_cell.length_c   1.000
_cell.angle_alpha   90.00
_cell.angle_beta   90.00
_cell.angle_gamma   90.00
#
_symmetry.space_group_name_H-M   'P 1'
#
loop_
_entity.id
_entity.type
_entity.pdbx_description
1 polymer ?
#
loop_
_entity_poly.entity_id
_entity_poly.type
_entity_poly.pdbx_seq_one_letter_code
_entity_poly.pdbx_strand_id
1 'polypeptide(L)'
;MASIVTVYILGTVTLLKCMLDIHRIFSTGGEYQYILNDLYVTDYCVWLQGCSDELLWSVGNELEEVHIKKADLQLSLKELEIGGQLALAEAVNKDASSNESTQRTIETSSELLREIFQHVDRVSAQLPDSGLDSDDDETASEASSVDRQFIPIVDNRPDEQELEQLFQELYLREGHN
;
A
#
# COMPACT_ATOMS: atom_id res chain seq x y z
N MET A 1 7.92 -2.32 8.87
CA MET A 1 7.11 -1.10 8.72
C MET A 1 7.23 -0.32 10.01
N ALA A 2 7.67 0.93 9.97
CA ALA A 2 7.77 1.77 11.17
C ALA A 2 6.37 2.09 11.71
N SER A 3 6.20 2.10 13.04
CA SER A 3 4.95 2.55 13.64
C SER A 3 4.79 4.07 13.45
N ILE A 4 3.56 4.57 13.51
CA ILE A 4 3.31 6.02 13.42
C ILE A 4 4.02 6.78 14.55
N VAL A 5 4.07 6.21 15.77
CA VAL A 5 4.79 6.78 16.91
C VAL A 5 6.29 6.91 16.60
N THR A 6 6.87 5.86 16.03
CA THR A 6 8.27 5.84 15.61
C THR A 6 8.54 6.95 14.59
N VAL A 7 7.68 7.13 13.59
CA VAL A 7 7.84 8.21 12.58
C VAL A 7 7.86 9.60 13.21
N TYR A 8 7.03 9.85 14.22
CA TYR A 8 7.01 11.14 14.94
C TYR A 8 8.26 11.34 15.80
N ILE A 9 8.75 10.29 16.47
CA ILE A 9 9.94 10.36 17.34
C ILE A 9 11.23 10.57 16.53
N LEU A 10 11.32 10.02 15.30
CA LEU A 10 12.47 10.22 14.42
C LEU A 10 12.57 11.65 13.86
N GLY A 11 11.50 12.45 13.96
CA GLY A 11 11.49 13.86 13.64
C GLY A 11 11.02 14.21 12.23
N THR A 12 11.19 15.50 11.91
CA THR A 12 10.55 16.18 10.77
C THR A 12 10.92 15.58 9.42
N VAL A 13 12.19 15.18 9.25
CA VAL A 13 12.69 14.65 7.96
C VAL A 13 12.00 13.35 7.59
N THR A 14 11.80 12.45 8.56
CA THR A 14 11.17 11.15 8.33
C THR A 14 9.68 11.30 8.04
N LEU A 15 9.01 12.18 8.78
CA LEU A 15 7.59 12.47 8.53
C LEU A 15 7.39 13.18 7.18
N LEU A 16 8.30 14.07 6.78
CA LEU A 16 8.25 14.74 5.48
C LEU A 16 8.46 13.74 4.32
N LYS A 17 9.37 12.78 4.45
CA LYS A 17 9.52 11.69 3.47
C LYS A 17 8.22 10.91 3.32
N CYS A 18 7.58 10.55 4.43
CA CYS A 18 6.29 9.87 4.42
C CYS A 18 5.19 10.71 3.73
N MET A 19 5.13 12.02 4.01
CA MET A 19 4.17 12.92 3.35
C MET A 19 4.43 13.08 1.84
N LEU A 20 5.70 13.09 1.41
CA LEU A 20 6.05 13.10 -0.01
C LEU A 20 5.70 11.78 -0.72
N ASP A 21 5.82 10.64 -0.03
CA ASP A 21 5.35 9.36 -0.55
C ASP A 21 3.82 9.35 -0.72
N ILE A 22 3.07 9.88 0.25
CA ILE A 22 1.60 10.06 0.14
C ILE A 22 1.27 10.97 -1.05
N HIS A 23 1.99 12.09 -1.17
CA HIS A 23 1.81 13.01 -2.29
C HIS A 23 1.99 12.28 -3.63
N ARG A 24 3.04 11.46 -3.76
CA ARG A 24 3.28 10.66 -4.97
C ARG A 24 2.16 9.65 -5.22
N ILE A 25 1.68 8.97 -4.18
CA ILE A 25 0.57 8.00 -4.30
C ILE A 25 -0.68 8.68 -4.84
N PHE A 26 -1.04 9.86 -4.34
CA PHE A 26 -2.22 10.60 -4.83
C PHE A 26 -2.04 11.14 -6.24
N SER A 27 -0.81 11.39 -6.69
CA SER A 27 -0.52 11.72 -8.09
C SER A 27 -0.75 10.54 -9.05
N THR A 28 -0.54 9.30 -8.60
CA THR A 28 -0.60 8.10 -9.46
C THR A 28 -1.81 7.20 -9.22
N GLY A 29 -2.53 7.38 -8.13
CA GLY A 29 -3.48 6.41 -7.58
C GLY A 29 -4.88 6.39 -8.21
N GLY A 30 -5.18 7.30 -9.13
CA GLY A 30 -6.42 7.29 -9.91
C GLY A 30 -6.97 8.67 -10.23
N GLU A 31 -8.15 8.69 -10.86
CA GLU A 31 -8.83 9.93 -11.21
C GLU A 31 -9.21 10.72 -9.95
N TYR A 32 -8.93 12.02 -9.97
CA TYR A 32 -9.26 13.01 -8.92
C TYR A 32 -8.44 12.96 -7.62
N GLN A 33 -7.63 11.95 -7.34
CA GLN A 33 -6.88 11.89 -6.07
C GLN A 33 -5.82 12.99 -5.94
N TYR A 34 -5.23 13.41 -7.07
CA TYR A 34 -4.24 14.49 -7.12
C TYR A 34 -4.78 15.83 -6.58
N ILE A 35 -6.11 16.04 -6.58
CA ILE A 35 -6.70 17.27 -6.01
C ILE A 35 -6.39 17.41 -4.52
N LEU A 36 -6.21 16.29 -3.80
CA LEU A 36 -5.88 16.33 -2.38
C LEU A 36 -4.45 16.85 -2.15
N ASN A 37 -3.56 16.68 -3.12
CA ASN A 37 -2.23 17.25 -3.05
C ASN A 37 -2.28 18.78 -3.09
N ASP A 38 -3.11 19.33 -3.97
CA ASP A 38 -3.28 20.76 -4.14
C ASP A 38 -4.08 21.39 -2.99
N LEU A 39 -5.06 20.66 -2.43
CA LEU A 39 -5.91 21.18 -1.36
C LEU A 39 -5.29 21.07 0.03
N TYR A 40 -4.44 20.06 0.27
CA TYR A 40 -3.99 19.72 1.62
C TYR A 40 -2.52 19.31 1.68
N VAL A 41 -2.10 18.30 0.93
CA VAL A 41 -0.80 17.63 1.19
C VAL A 41 0.37 18.60 0.98
N THR A 42 0.35 19.42 -0.06
CA THR A 42 1.42 20.38 -0.34
C THR A 42 1.58 21.40 0.79
N ASP A 43 0.47 21.95 1.28
CA ASP A 43 0.49 22.93 2.39
C ASP A 43 0.98 22.30 3.69
N TYR A 44 0.59 21.05 3.98
CA TYR A 44 1.10 20.33 5.15
C TYR A 44 2.60 20.02 5.04
N CYS A 45 3.11 19.67 3.86
CA CYS A 45 4.56 19.50 3.65
C CYS A 45 5.32 20.79 3.96
N VAL A 46 4.83 21.94 3.49
CA VAL A 46 5.46 23.25 3.74
C VAL A 46 5.37 23.63 5.21
N TRP A 47 4.21 23.42 5.85
CA TRP A 47 4.06 23.66 7.29
C TRP A 47 5.00 22.78 8.11
N LEU A 48 5.12 21.51 7.75
CA LEU A 48 5.97 20.55 8.45
C LEU A 48 7.45 20.93 8.36
N GLN A 49 7.91 21.50 7.24
CA GLN A 49 9.29 22.02 7.13
C GLN A 49 9.62 23.11 8.15
N GLY A 50 8.62 23.81 8.69
CA GLY A 50 8.78 24.83 9.73
C GLY A 50 8.57 24.33 11.16
N CYS A 51 8.22 23.06 11.34
CA CYS A 51 7.97 22.49 12.67
C CYS A 51 9.29 22.13 13.39
N SER A 52 9.27 22.18 14.72
CA SER A 52 10.38 21.70 15.54
C SER A 52 10.22 20.21 15.85
N ASP A 53 11.34 19.50 15.89
CA ASP A 53 11.35 18.08 16.27
C ASP A 53 10.85 17.86 17.71
N GLU A 54 11.02 18.84 18.60
CA GLU A 54 10.49 18.78 19.98
C GLU A 54 8.95 18.67 20.01
N LEU A 55 8.26 19.43 19.15
CA LEU A 55 6.81 19.35 19.04
C LEU A 55 6.39 17.96 18.54
N LEU A 56 7.04 17.47 17.50
CA LEU A 56 6.76 16.15 16.91
C LEU A 56 7.00 15.02 17.91
N TRP A 57 8.09 15.11 18.67
CA TRP A 57 8.40 14.14 19.73
C TRP A 57 7.34 14.15 20.85
N SER A 58 6.89 15.35 21.27
CA SER A 58 5.83 15.47 22.28
C SER A 58 4.53 14.80 21.84
N VAL A 59 4.14 15.01 20.58
CA VAL A 59 2.95 14.39 19.98
C VAL A 59 3.14 12.88 19.84
N GLY A 60 4.34 12.42 19.47
CA GLY A 60 4.68 11.00 19.40
C GLY A 60 4.44 10.27 20.73
N ASN A 61 4.91 10.85 21.83
CA ASN A 61 4.69 10.27 23.16
C ASN A 61 3.23 10.33 23.59
N GLU A 62 2.52 11.41 23.30
CA GLU A 62 1.08 11.48 23.59
C GLU A 62 0.30 10.41 22.81
N LEU A 63 0.70 10.15 21.56
CA LEU A 63 0.09 9.12 20.71
C LEU A 63 0.37 7.69 21.20
N GLU A 64 1.52 7.45 21.82
CA GLU A 64 1.86 6.14 22.42
C GLU A 64 0.86 5.76 23.54
N GLU A 65 0.44 6.74 24.33
CA GLU A 65 -0.52 6.56 25.42
C GLU A 65 -1.97 6.33 24.94
N VAL A 66 -2.25 6.56 23.65
CA VAL A 66 -3.59 6.38 23.08
C VAL A 66 -3.83 4.91 22.73
N HIS A 67 -4.59 4.23 23.58
CA HIS A 67 -5.03 2.85 23.35
C HIS A 67 -6.49 2.77 22.90
N ILE A 68 -6.71 2.46 21.62
CA ILE A 68 -8.04 2.28 21.02
C ILE A 68 -8.52 0.84 21.23
N LYS A 69 -9.70 0.67 21.84
CA LYS A 69 -10.35 -0.65 22.03
C LYS A 69 -11.38 -0.89 20.94
N LYS A 70 -11.68 -2.17 20.67
CA LYS A 70 -12.72 -2.59 19.70
C LYS A 70 -14.10 -1.96 19.96
N ALA A 71 -14.40 -1.62 21.21
CA ALA A 71 -15.66 -1.00 21.58
C ALA A 71 -15.74 0.49 21.18
N ASP A 72 -14.59 1.17 21.07
CA ASP A 72 -14.52 2.62 20.83
C ASP A 72 -14.83 2.96 19.37
N LEU A 73 -14.68 1.99 18.47
CA LEU A 73 -14.92 2.15 17.03
C LEU A 73 -16.42 2.21 16.68
N GLN A 74 -17.34 1.86 17.60
CA GLN A 74 -18.79 1.81 17.37
C GLN A 74 -19.22 0.97 16.14
N LEU A 75 -18.36 0.07 15.66
CA LEU A 75 -18.60 -0.80 14.51
C LEU A 75 -19.16 -2.18 14.90
N SER A 76 -19.60 -2.36 16.16
CA SER A 76 -20.07 -3.64 16.72
C SER A 76 -19.16 -4.85 16.39
N LEU A 77 -17.83 -4.63 16.36
CA LEU A 77 -16.86 -5.60 15.84
C LEU A 77 -16.94 -6.97 16.52
N LYS A 78 -17.24 -7.01 17.82
CA LYS A 78 -17.42 -8.26 18.57
C LYS A 78 -18.57 -9.11 18.01
N GLU A 79 -19.68 -8.47 17.67
CA GLU A 79 -20.85 -9.16 17.12
C GLU A 79 -20.56 -9.65 15.70
N LEU A 80 -19.88 -8.82 14.89
CA LEU A 80 -19.48 -9.18 13.54
C LEU A 80 -18.51 -10.37 13.51
N GLU A 81 -17.53 -10.39 14.42
CA GLU A 81 -16.58 -11.50 14.58
C GLU A 81 -17.30 -12.81 14.97
N ILE A 82 -18.26 -12.74 15.90
CA ILE A 82 -19.07 -13.91 16.30
C ILE A 82 -19.93 -14.41 15.13
N GLY A 83 -20.60 -13.49 14.42
CA GLY A 83 -21.40 -13.83 13.25
C GLY A 83 -20.57 -14.49 12.13
N GLY A 84 -19.38 -13.96 11.87
CA GLY A 84 -18.43 -14.53 10.91
C GLY A 84 -17.94 -15.93 11.31
N GLN A 85 -17.63 -16.14 12.60
CA GLN A 85 -17.23 -17.45 13.11
C GLN A 85 -18.36 -18.49 12.98
N LEU A 86 -19.60 -18.10 13.27
CA LEU A 86 -20.75 -18.99 13.14
C LEU A 86 -20.99 -19.38 11.68
N ALA A 87 -20.94 -18.43 10.75
CA ALA A 87 -21.10 -18.69 9.32
C ALA A 87 -20.02 -19.64 8.78
N LEU A 88 -18.77 -19.50 9.23
CA LEU A 88 -17.68 -20.40 8.84
C LEU A 88 -17.90 -21.82 9.39
N ALA A 89 -18.34 -21.94 10.65
CA ALA A 89 -18.67 -23.24 11.25
C ALA A 89 -19.83 -23.94 10.53
N GLU A 90 -20.85 -23.19 10.08
CA GLU A 90 -21.95 -23.73 9.30
C GLU A 90 -21.51 -24.25 7.92
N ALA A 91 -20.57 -23.58 7.26
CA ALA A 91 -20.04 -24.02 5.97
C ALA A 91 -19.27 -25.35 6.10
N VAL A 92 -18.40 -25.48 7.11
CA VAL A 92 -17.64 -26.71 7.37
C VAL A 92 -18.56 -27.90 7.72
N ASN A 93 -19.61 -27.65 8.51
CA ASN A 93 -20.59 -28.71 8.84
C ASN A 93 -21.44 -29.13 7.64
N LYS A 94 -21.70 -28.24 6.67
CA LYS A 94 -22.39 -28.62 5.42
C LYS A 94 -21.52 -29.52 4.54
N ASP A 95 -20.23 -29.23 4.44
CA ASP A 95 -19.28 -30.04 3.66
C ASP A 95 -19.04 -31.42 4.28
N ALA A 96 -19.15 -31.55 5.61
CA ALA A 96 -19.07 -32.83 6.33
C ALA A 96 -20.37 -33.65 6.31
N SER A 97 -21.50 -33.07 5.88
CA SER A 97 -22.79 -33.77 5.76
C SER A 97 -23.12 -34.16 4.31
N SER A 98 -22.34 -33.71 3.32
CA SER A 98 -22.62 -33.95 1.89
C SER A 98 -21.83 -35.13 1.29
N ASN A 99 -20.97 -35.77 2.07
CA ASN A 99 -20.05 -36.84 1.69
C ASN A 99 -20.61 -38.26 1.91
N GLU A 100 -21.87 -38.42 2.34
CA GLU A 100 -22.51 -39.74 2.46
C GLU A 100 -23.15 -40.25 1.15
N SER A 101 -23.07 -39.54 0.01
CA SER A 101 -23.77 -39.98 -1.22
C SER A 101 -23.13 -39.70 -2.60
N THR A 102 -21.82 -39.43 -2.73
CA THR A 102 -21.21 -39.06 -4.04
C THR A 102 -20.01 -39.91 -4.49
N GLN A 103 -20.03 -41.23 -4.31
CA GLN A 103 -18.94 -42.10 -4.78
C GLN A 103 -19.08 -42.59 -6.24
N ARG A 104 -20.15 -42.23 -7.00
CA ARG A 104 -20.36 -42.72 -8.38
C ARG A 104 -20.22 -41.70 -9.51
N THR A 105 -20.03 -40.40 -9.24
CA THR A 105 -20.06 -39.36 -10.29
C THR A 105 -18.67 -38.76 -10.61
N ILE A 106 -17.67 -38.96 -9.73
CA ILE A 106 -16.35 -38.32 -9.85
C ILE A 106 -15.48 -38.97 -10.94
N GLU A 107 -15.64 -40.27 -11.21
CA GLU A 107 -14.80 -41.00 -12.19
C GLU A 107 -15.10 -40.62 -13.65
N THR A 108 -16.32 -40.18 -13.97
CA THR A 108 -16.72 -39.89 -15.35
C THR A 108 -16.29 -38.50 -15.82
N SER A 109 -16.13 -37.55 -14.90
CA SER A 109 -15.70 -36.17 -15.24
C SER A 109 -14.20 -36.05 -15.47
N SER A 110 -13.39 -36.93 -14.86
CA SER A 110 -11.94 -36.93 -15.06
C SER A 110 -11.52 -37.42 -16.45
N GLU A 111 -12.29 -38.32 -17.07
CA GLU A 111 -11.99 -38.84 -18.41
C GLU A 111 -12.24 -37.76 -19.49
N LEU A 112 -13.36 -37.03 -19.39
CA LEU A 112 -13.75 -35.98 -20.34
C LEU A 112 -12.81 -34.76 -20.29
N LEU A 113 -12.35 -34.36 -19.10
CA LEU A 113 -11.41 -33.24 -18.98
C LEU A 113 -10.06 -33.58 -19.62
N ARG A 114 -9.63 -34.85 -19.56
CA ARG A 114 -8.35 -35.28 -20.11
C ARG A 114 -8.32 -35.24 -21.64
N GLU A 115 -9.43 -35.55 -22.30
CA GLU A 115 -9.57 -35.40 -23.76
C GLU A 115 -9.58 -33.93 -24.21
N ILE A 116 -10.20 -33.04 -23.43
CA ILE A 116 -10.28 -31.61 -23.77
C ILE A 116 -8.89 -30.96 -23.77
N PHE A 117 -8.06 -31.22 -22.74
CA PHE A 117 -6.72 -30.63 -22.66
C PHE A 117 -5.78 -31.11 -23.79
N GLN A 118 -5.94 -32.35 -24.26
CA GLN A 118 -5.11 -32.90 -25.34
C GLN A 118 -5.37 -32.24 -26.71
N HIS A 119 -6.54 -31.62 -26.88
CA HIS A 119 -6.90 -30.92 -28.11
C HIS A 119 -6.45 -29.46 -28.13
N VAL A 120 -6.31 -28.81 -26.98
CA VAL A 120 -5.88 -27.40 -26.87
C VAL A 120 -4.41 -27.22 -27.25
N ASP A 121 -3.54 -28.16 -26.88
CA ASP A 121 -2.10 -28.10 -27.20
C ASP A 121 -1.80 -28.19 -28.71
N ARG A 122 -2.72 -28.73 -29.52
CA ARG A 122 -2.52 -28.84 -30.98
C ARG A 122 -2.85 -27.56 -31.74
N VAL A 123 -3.58 -26.62 -31.14
CA VAL A 123 -4.00 -25.38 -31.81
C VAL A 123 -2.97 -24.26 -31.64
N SER A 124 -2.11 -24.33 -30.62
CA SER A 124 -1.18 -23.24 -30.29
C SER A 124 0.07 -23.13 -31.19
N ALA A 125 0.21 -23.98 -32.21
CA ALA A 125 1.43 -24.06 -33.03
C ALA A 125 1.35 -23.43 -34.43
N GLN A 126 0.27 -22.75 -34.79
CA GLN A 126 0.16 -22.05 -36.08
C GLN A 126 -0.53 -20.71 -35.89
N LEU A 127 0.23 -19.61 -35.97
CA LEU A 127 -0.02 -18.45 -36.85
C LEU A 127 1.11 -17.40 -36.69
N PRO A 128 1.41 -16.63 -37.77
CA PRO A 128 2.66 -15.90 -37.93
C PRO A 128 2.59 -14.41 -37.57
N ASP A 129 3.80 -13.87 -37.39
CA ASP A 129 4.25 -12.48 -37.28
C ASP A 129 3.52 -11.49 -38.23
N SER A 130 3.05 -10.38 -37.66
CA SER A 130 2.65 -9.20 -38.44
C SER A 130 3.08 -7.94 -37.68
N GLY A 131 4.18 -7.33 -38.15
CA GLY A 131 4.64 -6.03 -37.72
C GLY A 131 3.65 -4.95 -38.12
N LEU A 132 3.35 -4.07 -37.16
CA LEU A 132 2.59 -2.85 -37.37
C LEU A 132 3.48 -1.67 -36.98
N ASP A 133 3.83 -0.90 -38.02
CA ASP A 133 4.54 0.36 -38.00
C ASP A 133 3.53 1.47 -37.71
N SER A 134 3.79 2.30 -36.71
CA SER A 134 2.94 3.45 -36.38
C SER A 134 3.81 4.64 -36.02
N ASP A 135 4.04 5.48 -37.03
CA ASP A 135 4.44 6.88 -36.88
C ASP A 135 3.27 7.69 -36.30
N ASP A 136 3.56 8.66 -35.42
CA ASP A 136 2.87 9.95 -35.20
C ASP A 136 3.38 10.55 -33.87
N ASP A 137 4.35 11.46 -33.87
CA ASP A 137 4.34 12.92 -34.11
C ASP A 137 4.42 13.71 -32.78
N GLU A 138 5.51 14.47 -32.66
CA GLU A 138 5.93 15.23 -31.49
C GLU A 138 5.39 16.65 -31.56
N THR A 139 4.59 17.06 -30.57
CA THR A 139 4.22 18.48 -30.40
C THR A 139 4.71 19.02 -29.06
N ALA A 140 5.82 19.75 -29.14
CA ALA A 140 6.38 20.51 -28.03
C ALA A 140 5.45 21.68 -27.66
N SER A 141 5.07 21.76 -26.38
CA SER A 141 4.40 22.93 -25.81
C SER A 141 5.38 23.68 -24.91
N GLU A 142 5.64 24.93 -25.28
CA GLU A 142 6.51 25.87 -24.56
C GLU A 142 5.94 26.22 -23.17
N ALA A 143 6.74 26.00 -22.12
CA ALA A 143 6.44 26.48 -20.77
C ALA A 143 7.08 27.86 -20.56
N SER A 144 6.25 28.86 -20.25
CA SER A 144 6.68 30.23 -19.96
C SER A 144 7.45 30.32 -18.64
N SER A 145 8.60 30.98 -18.69
CA SER A 145 9.49 31.31 -17.56
C SER A 145 8.78 32.10 -16.46
N VAL A 146 8.81 31.57 -15.23
CA VAL A 146 8.54 32.34 -14.00
C VAL A 146 9.79 32.27 -13.13
N ASP A 147 10.49 33.40 -13.09
CA ASP A 147 11.74 33.61 -12.37
C ASP A 147 11.46 33.54 -10.84
N ARG A 148 11.79 32.42 -10.20
CA ARG A 148 11.80 32.30 -8.73
C ARG A 148 13.25 32.38 -8.27
N GLN A 149 13.56 33.40 -7.45
CA GLN A 149 14.86 33.48 -6.78
C GLN A 149 15.18 32.17 -6.05
N PHE A 150 16.27 31.55 -6.48
CA PHE A 150 16.79 30.30 -5.96
C PHE A 150 17.37 30.53 -4.56
N ILE A 151 16.70 30.01 -3.53
CA ILE A 151 17.31 29.85 -2.20
C ILE A 151 18.19 28.60 -2.30
N PRO A 152 19.50 28.67 -2.05
CA PRO A 152 20.35 27.49 -2.10
C PRO A 152 19.93 26.54 -0.98
N ILE A 153 19.39 25.39 -1.35
CA ILE A 153 19.14 24.28 -0.43
C ILE A 153 20.52 23.78 -0.01
N VAL A 154 20.92 24.07 1.23
CA VAL A 154 22.04 23.40 1.87
C VAL A 154 21.62 21.94 2.03
N ASP A 155 22.16 21.07 1.18
CA ASP A 155 21.89 19.64 1.20
C ASP A 155 22.62 19.02 2.41
N ASN A 156 22.04 19.20 3.59
CA ASN A 156 22.41 18.52 4.82
C ASN A 156 21.74 17.13 4.91
N ARG A 157 21.43 16.53 3.75
CA ARG A 157 20.81 15.21 3.65
C ARG A 157 21.80 14.16 4.16
N PRO A 158 21.51 13.47 5.28
CA PRO A 158 22.30 12.31 5.66
C PRO A 158 22.22 11.28 4.53
N ASP A 159 23.36 10.65 4.25
CA ASP A 159 23.44 9.64 3.18
C ASP A 159 22.38 8.56 3.42
N GLU A 160 21.85 7.98 2.35
CA GLU A 160 20.88 6.89 2.41
C GLU A 160 21.43 5.72 3.26
N GLN A 161 22.76 5.56 3.26
CA GLN A 161 23.47 4.62 4.11
C GLN A 161 23.43 4.96 5.61
N GLU A 162 23.48 6.24 5.98
CA GLU A 162 23.39 6.68 7.38
C GLU A 162 21.97 6.48 7.94
N LEU A 163 20.96 6.72 7.10
CA LEU A 163 19.56 6.48 7.46
C LEU A 163 19.29 4.98 7.67
N GLU A 164 19.80 4.12 6.78
CA GLU A 164 19.63 2.68 6.90
C GLU A 164 20.33 2.13 8.17
N GLN A 165 21.49 2.69 8.53
CA GLN A 165 22.18 2.33 9.77
C GLN A 165 21.38 2.75 11.01
N LEU A 166 20.83 3.97 11.04
CA LEU A 166 20.00 4.44 12.15
C LEU A 166 18.70 3.62 12.29
N PHE A 167 18.06 3.26 11.17
CA PHE A 167 16.89 2.38 11.20
C PHE A 167 17.23 1.01 11.78
N GLN A 168 18.39 0.45 11.43
CA GLN A 168 18.79 -0.84 11.93
C GLN A 168 19.19 -0.81 13.41
N GLU A 169 19.86 0.26 13.85
CA GLU A 169 20.24 0.46 15.25
C GLU A 169 19.01 0.65 16.16
N LEU A 170 17.99 1.37 15.70
CA LEU A 170 16.72 1.52 16.42
C LEU A 170 15.94 0.20 16.49
N TYR A 171 15.91 -0.58 15.41
CA TYR A 171 15.25 -1.89 15.39
C TYR A 171 15.91 -2.89 16.36
N LEU A 172 17.24 -2.85 16.48
CA LEU A 172 18.00 -3.67 17.43
C LEU A 172 17.77 -3.25 18.89
N ARG A 173 17.51 -1.96 19.13
CA ARG A 173 17.28 -1.40 20.47
C ARG A 173 15.87 -1.70 21.00
N GLU A 174 14.87 -1.76 20.14
CA GLU A 174 13.50 -2.16 20.52
C GLU A 174 13.33 -3.67 20.72
N GLY A 175 14.28 -4.50 20.27
CA GLY A 175 14.28 -5.95 20.49
C GLY A 175 14.80 -6.41 21.87
N HIS A 176 15.17 -5.49 22.75
CA HIS A 176 15.81 -5.77 24.04
C HIS A 176 15.11 -5.12 25.25
N ASN A 177 13.77 -5.08 25.25
CA ASN A 177 12.97 -4.85 26.45
C ASN A 177 11.70 -5.71 26.45
#